data_AF-H9VFI4-F1
#
_entry.id   AF-H9VFI4-F1
#
_cell.length_a   1.000
_cell.length_b   1.000
_cell.length_c   1.000
_cell.angle_alpha   90.00
_cell.angle_beta   90.00
_cell.angle_gamma   90.00
#
_symmetry.space_group_name_H-M   'P 1'
#
loop_
_entity.id
_entity.type
_entity.pdbx_description
1 polymer ?
#
loop_
_entity_poly.entity_id
_entity_poly.type
_entity_poly.pdbx_seq_one_letter_code
_entity_poly.pdbx_strand_id
1 'polypeptide(L)'
;EQIVKWAIEENVPEFMGVIHEKLVAMYTVAVRGFEAEYHLWQMKLAGREPSIETYDRVLVVCAVEKNLLAVGRLMAAMEAVGKPPSRKTFSWLVHGYVKGGHFEEAAKTLIKMLDKGLYPEKMEITMVLKGLQKNLQKTGHPELYLN
;
A
#
# COMPACT_ATOMS: atom_id res chain seq x y z
N GLU A 1 17.28 4.56 -20.79
CA GLU A 1 17.35 5.59 -19.74
C GLU A 1 17.40 7.02 -20.29
N GLN A 2 18.18 7.34 -21.35
CA GLN A 2 18.23 8.71 -21.91
C GLN A 2 16.87 9.31 -22.32
N ILE A 3 16.00 8.54 -23.00
CA ILE A 3 14.71 9.06 -23.50
C ILE A 3 13.77 9.47 -22.36
N VAL A 4 13.76 8.71 -21.26
CA VAL A 4 12.94 9.00 -20.09
C VAL A 4 13.44 10.26 -19.40
N LYS A 5 14.76 10.43 -19.30
CA LYS A 5 15.37 11.62 -18.69
C LYS A 5 15.11 12.88 -19.53
N TRP A 6 15.30 12.80 -20.85
CA TRP A 6 14.99 13.89 -21.79
C TRP A 6 13.50 14.27 -21.79
N ALA A 7 12.59 13.29 -21.79
CA ALA A 7 11.15 13.56 -21.78
C ALA A 7 10.66 14.20 -20.46
N ILE A 8 11.33 13.90 -19.33
CA ILE A 8 11.09 14.59 -18.04
C ILE A 8 11.60 16.03 -18.09
N GLU A 9 12.76 16.27 -18.72
CA GLU A 9 13.38 17.60 -18.85
C GLU A 9 12.60 18.52 -19.81
N GLU A 10 12.07 17.99 -20.91
CA GLU A 10 11.29 18.73 -21.92
C GLU A 10 9.78 18.81 -21.61
N ASN A 11 9.31 18.16 -20.53
CA ASN A 11 7.91 18.12 -20.13
C ASN A 11 6.94 17.76 -21.28
N VAL A 12 7.30 16.76 -22.09
CA VAL A 12 6.49 16.37 -23.26
C VAL A 12 5.23 15.63 -22.78
N PRO A 13 4.02 16.25 -22.82
CA PRO A 13 2.86 15.75 -22.07
C PRO A 13 2.40 14.35 -22.49
N GLU A 14 2.62 14.00 -23.77
CA GLU A 14 2.21 12.72 -24.36
C GLU A 14 2.89 11.50 -23.72
N PHE A 15 4.11 11.65 -23.21
CA PHE A 15 4.87 10.55 -22.60
C PHE A 15 4.84 10.55 -21.07
N MET A 16 4.46 11.66 -20.44
CA MET A 16 4.52 11.81 -18.97
C MET A 16 3.69 10.76 -18.24
N GLY A 17 2.49 10.44 -18.73
CA GLY A 17 1.66 9.39 -18.13
C GLY A 17 2.32 8.00 -18.15
N VAL A 18 3.01 7.64 -19.24
CA VAL A 18 3.70 6.33 -19.38
C VAL A 18 4.97 6.28 -18.54
N ILE A 19 5.69 7.39 -18.45
CA ILE A 19 6.88 7.51 -17.60
C ILE A 19 6.49 7.30 -16.14
N HIS A 20 5.45 7.99 -15.67
CA HIS A 20 5.00 7.86 -14.30
C HIS A 20 4.44 6.47 -13.98
N GLU A 21 3.73 5.82 -14.89
CA GLU A 21 3.32 4.42 -14.72
C GLU A 21 4.52 3.48 -14.49
N LYS A 22 5.58 3.64 -15.28
CA LYS A 22 6.81 2.85 -15.11
C LYS A 22 7.51 3.15 -13.78
N LEU A 23 7.55 4.42 -13.38
CA LEU A 23 8.13 4.83 -12.09
C LEU A 23 7.33 4.24 -10.93
N VAL A 24 6.00 4.23 -10.98
CA VAL A 24 5.16 3.54 -9.98
C VAL A 24 5.53 2.06 -9.87
N ALA A 25 5.64 1.36 -11.00
CA ALA A 25 6.05 -0.04 -11.00
C ALA A 25 7.45 -0.25 -10.39
N MET A 26 8.41 0.63 -10.70
CA MET A 26 9.76 0.58 -10.13
C MET A 26 9.77 0.83 -8.62
N TYR A 27 9.12 1.89 -8.15
CA TYR A 27 9.11 2.26 -6.73
C TYR A 27 8.31 1.29 -5.87
N THR A 28 7.27 0.65 -6.43
CA THR A 28 6.55 -0.41 -5.72
C THR A 28 7.42 -1.64 -5.50
N VAL A 29 8.23 -2.04 -6.49
CA VAL A 29 9.22 -3.13 -6.34
C VAL A 29 10.32 -2.77 -5.36
N ALA A 30 10.79 -1.51 -5.38
CA ALA A 30 11.79 -1.00 -4.44
C ALA A 30 11.25 -0.79 -3.02
N VAL A 31 9.96 -1.04 -2.78
CA VAL A 31 9.27 -0.81 -1.49
C VAL A 31 9.47 0.62 -1.00
N ARG A 32 9.24 1.59 -1.89
CA ARG A 32 9.32 3.04 -1.62
C ARG A 32 7.92 3.64 -1.80
N GLY A 33 7.13 3.64 -0.72
CA GLY A 33 5.70 3.93 -0.80
C GLY A 33 5.39 5.40 -1.03
N PHE A 34 6.18 6.32 -0.48
CA PHE A 34 6.01 7.75 -0.73
C PHE A 34 6.21 8.12 -2.21
N GLU A 35 7.30 7.65 -2.82
CA GLU A 35 7.60 7.90 -4.22
C GLU A 35 6.63 7.18 -5.15
N ALA A 36 6.22 5.96 -4.81
CA ALA A 36 5.20 5.22 -5.54
C ALA A 36 3.85 5.98 -5.54
N GLU A 37 3.42 6.50 -4.39
CA GLU A 37 2.21 7.33 -4.30
C GLU A 37 2.37 8.63 -5.12
N TYR A 38 3.49 9.32 -4.98
CA TYR A 38 3.76 10.56 -5.72
C TYR A 38 3.62 10.35 -7.23
N HIS A 39 4.28 9.33 -7.78
CA HIS A 39 4.21 9.06 -9.22
C HIS A 39 2.84 8.54 -9.67
N LEU A 40 2.07 7.89 -8.80
CA LEU A 40 0.68 7.55 -9.11
C LEU A 40 -0.16 8.81 -9.32
N TRP A 41 0.00 9.83 -8.49
CA TRP A 41 -0.71 11.10 -8.67
C TRP A 41 -0.23 11.88 -9.90
N GLN A 42 1.08 11.88 -10.18
CA GLN A 42 1.60 12.50 -11.40
C GLN A 42 1.10 11.80 -12.67
N MET A 43 1.01 10.46 -12.68
CA MET A 43 0.40 9.69 -13.77
C MET A 43 -1.05 10.16 -14.02
N LYS A 44 -1.83 10.34 -12.95
CA LYS A 44 -3.21 10.82 -13.02
C LYS A 44 -3.31 12.26 -13.52
N LEU A 45 -2.46 13.16 -13.03
CA LEU A 45 -2.39 14.56 -13.50
C LEU A 45 -1.99 14.67 -14.97
N ALA A 46 -1.16 13.75 -15.46
CA ALA A 46 -0.82 13.62 -16.88
C ALA A 46 -1.95 13.01 -17.74
N GLY A 47 -3.17 12.88 -17.19
CA GLY A 47 -4.35 12.41 -17.92
C GLY A 47 -4.45 10.89 -18.04
N ARG A 48 -3.61 10.12 -17.35
CA ARG A 48 -3.61 8.65 -17.41
C ARG A 48 -4.18 8.07 -16.12
N GLU A 49 -5.36 7.48 -16.20
CA GLU A 49 -6.01 6.94 -15.00
C GLU A 49 -5.30 5.66 -14.51
N PRO A 50 -4.90 5.57 -13.23
CA PRO A 50 -4.32 4.35 -12.69
C PRO A 50 -5.31 3.18 -12.71
N SER A 51 -4.81 1.98 -12.98
CA SER A 51 -5.61 0.76 -12.88
C SER A 51 -5.88 0.39 -11.42
N ILE A 52 -6.88 -0.45 -11.15
CA ILE A 52 -7.15 -0.98 -9.79
C ILE A 52 -5.91 -1.70 -9.27
N GLU A 53 -5.24 -2.49 -10.12
CA GLU A 53 -4.01 -3.19 -9.77
C GLU A 53 -2.88 -2.22 -9.40
N THR A 54 -2.78 -1.08 -10.09
CA THR A 54 -1.80 -0.03 -9.76
C THR A 54 -2.07 0.55 -8.38
N TYR A 55 -3.34 0.90 -8.08
CA TYR A 55 -3.74 1.38 -6.76
C TYR A 55 -3.40 0.36 -5.67
N ASP A 56 -3.81 -0.89 -5.87
CA ASP A 56 -3.59 -1.98 -4.94
C ASP A 56 -2.09 -2.20 -4.66
N ARG A 57 -1.23 -2.19 -5.69
CA ARG A 57 0.23 -2.34 -5.52
C ARG A 57 0.84 -1.22 -4.68
N VAL A 58 0.48 0.04 -4.95
CA VAL A 58 0.96 1.19 -4.16
C VAL A 58 0.45 1.09 -2.72
N LEU A 59 -0.83 0.73 -2.54
CA LEU A 59 -1.46 0.55 -1.24
C LEU A 59 -0.76 -0.51 -0.39
N VAL A 60 -0.36 -1.65 -0.97
CA VAL A 60 0.43 -2.69 -0.29
C VAL A 60 1.77 -2.13 0.19
N VAL A 61 2.48 -1.40 -0.66
CA VAL A 61 3.80 -0.85 -0.31
C VAL A 61 3.69 0.19 0.81
N CYS A 62 2.71 1.09 0.72
CA CYS A 62 2.43 2.05 1.80
C CYS A 62 2.06 1.34 3.11
N ALA A 63 1.39 0.19 3.05
CA ALA A 63 1.08 -0.61 4.23
C ALA A 63 2.31 -1.28 4.84
N VAL A 64 3.23 -1.78 4.01
CA VAL A 64 4.52 -2.33 4.47
C VAL A 64 5.34 -1.29 5.23
N GLU A 65 5.24 -0.02 4.86
CA GLU A 65 5.93 1.11 5.53
C GLU A 65 5.13 1.74 6.67
N LYS A 66 3.92 1.25 6.99
CA LYS A 66 2.97 1.86 7.95
C LYS A 66 2.61 3.32 7.61
N ASN A 67 2.62 3.70 6.34
CA ASN A 67 2.17 5.03 5.91
C ASN A 67 0.63 5.11 5.87
N LEU A 68 0.02 5.30 7.05
CA LEU A 68 -1.44 5.32 7.22
C LEU A 68 -2.12 6.45 6.45
N LEU A 69 -1.46 7.59 6.30
CA LEU A 69 -1.99 8.73 5.55
C LEU A 69 -2.10 8.42 4.06
N ALA A 70 -1.05 7.82 3.47
CA ALA A 70 -1.07 7.38 2.09
C ALA A 70 -2.14 6.31 1.84
N VAL A 71 -2.22 5.30 2.72
CA VAL A 71 -3.27 4.26 2.63
C VAL A 71 -4.67 4.87 2.66
N GLY A 72 -4.92 5.82 3.57
CA GLY A 72 -6.21 6.53 3.65
C GLY A 72 -6.56 7.29 2.37
N ARG A 73 -5.61 8.07 1.83
CA ARG A 73 -5.80 8.81 0.56
C ARG A 73 -6.07 7.89 -0.61
N LEU A 74 -5.31 6.81 -0.75
CA LEU A 74 -5.47 5.84 -1.83
C LEU A 74 -6.83 5.14 -1.76
N MET A 75 -7.26 4.71 -0.57
CA MET A 75 -8.59 4.12 -0.38
C MET A 75 -9.72 5.10 -0.76
N ALA A 76 -9.63 6.35 -0.32
CA ALA A 76 -10.62 7.38 -0.64
C ALA A 76 -10.65 7.69 -2.15
N ALA A 77 -9.49 7.72 -2.80
CA ALA A 77 -9.41 7.94 -4.24
C ALA A 77 -10.01 6.79 -5.04
N MET A 78 -9.82 5.54 -4.62
CA MET A 78 -10.47 4.37 -5.22
C MET A 78 -12.00 4.48 -5.15
N GLU A 79 -12.55 4.90 -4.00
CA GLU A 79 -13.99 5.17 -3.85
C GLU A 79 -14.45 6.30 -4.78
N ALA A 80 -13.69 7.41 -4.87
CA ALA A 80 -14.04 8.57 -5.70
C ALA A 80 -14.07 8.27 -7.21
N VAL A 81 -13.30 7.30 -7.69
CA VAL A 81 -13.31 6.86 -9.11
C VAL A 81 -14.33 5.74 -9.38
N GLY A 82 -15.24 5.48 -8.44
CA GLY A 82 -16.30 4.48 -8.57
C GLY A 82 -15.79 3.03 -8.48
N LYS A 83 -14.58 2.81 -7.95
CA LYS A 83 -13.94 1.50 -7.82
C LYS A 83 -13.56 1.24 -6.36
N PRO A 84 -14.56 1.13 -5.45
CA PRO A 84 -14.30 1.06 -4.02
C PRO A 84 -13.42 -0.15 -3.66
N PRO A 85 -12.61 -0.05 -2.59
CA PRO A 85 -11.78 -1.15 -2.10
C PRO A 85 -12.58 -2.44 -1.91
N SER A 86 -12.15 -3.49 -2.59
CA SER A 86 -12.80 -4.81 -2.56
C SER A 86 -12.24 -5.69 -1.43
N ARG A 87 -12.86 -6.85 -1.17
CA ARG A 87 -12.29 -7.88 -0.27
C ARG A 87 -10.81 -8.13 -0.58
N LYS A 88 -10.47 -8.25 -1.87
CA LYS A 88 -9.10 -8.49 -2.34
C LYS A 88 -8.15 -7.35 -1.99
N THR A 89 -8.60 -6.09 -2.10
CA THR A 89 -7.83 -4.91 -1.70
C THR A 89 -7.52 -4.94 -0.20
N PHE A 90 -8.52 -5.24 0.63
CA PHE A 90 -8.32 -5.35 2.08
C PHE A 90 -7.41 -6.53 2.45
N SER A 91 -7.58 -7.68 1.80
CA SER A 91 -6.69 -8.83 1.94
C SER A 91 -5.23 -8.43 1.68
N TRP A 92 -4.97 -7.80 0.55
CA TRP A 92 -3.65 -7.28 0.21
C TRP A 92 -3.11 -6.27 1.22
N LEU A 93 -3.96 -5.39 1.75
CA LEU A 93 -3.59 -4.46 2.81
C LEU A 93 -3.16 -5.18 4.10
N VAL A 94 -3.90 -6.22 4.52
CA VAL A 94 -3.53 -7.08 5.67
C VAL A 94 -2.17 -7.73 5.42
N HIS A 95 -1.96 -8.33 4.24
CA HIS A 95 -0.69 -8.94 3.87
C HIS A 95 0.48 -7.94 3.88
N GLY A 96 0.25 -6.71 3.40
CA GLY A 96 1.24 -5.63 3.44
C GLY A 96 1.64 -5.26 4.87
N TYR A 97 0.68 -5.01 5.75
CA TYR A 97 0.96 -4.71 7.16
C TYR A 97 1.66 -5.87 7.88
N VAL A 98 1.23 -7.11 7.64
CA VAL A 98 1.90 -8.31 8.20
C VAL A 98 3.35 -8.39 7.74
N LYS A 99 3.63 -8.11 6.46
CA LYS A 99 4.99 -8.11 5.90
C LYS A 99 5.87 -7.01 6.52
N GLY A 100 5.30 -5.84 6.82
CA GLY A 100 5.97 -4.76 7.55
C GLY A 100 6.10 -5.00 9.06
N GLY A 101 5.51 -6.08 9.60
CA GLY A 101 5.48 -6.34 11.05
C GLY A 101 4.48 -5.47 11.82
N HIS A 102 3.58 -4.79 11.11
CA HIS A 102 2.58 -3.87 11.64
C HIS A 102 1.27 -4.61 12.00
N PHE A 103 1.37 -5.55 12.94
CA PHE A 103 0.27 -6.48 13.23
C PHE A 103 -0.98 -5.81 13.84
N GLU A 104 -0.83 -4.68 14.53
CA GLU A 104 -1.97 -3.92 15.06
C GLU A 104 -2.79 -3.29 13.92
N GLU A 105 -2.12 -2.69 12.94
CA GLU A 105 -2.75 -2.15 11.73
C GLU A 105 -3.42 -3.25 10.91
N ALA A 106 -2.77 -4.42 10.80
CA ALA A 106 -3.35 -5.59 10.18
C ALA A 106 -4.65 -6.05 10.89
N ALA A 107 -4.66 -6.08 12.22
CA ALA A 107 -5.85 -6.43 13.01
C ALA A 107 -6.98 -5.41 12.84
N LYS A 108 -6.67 -4.10 12.88
CA LYS A 108 -7.65 -3.03 12.60
C LYS A 108 -8.25 -3.18 11.20
N THR A 109 -7.43 -3.60 10.24
CA THR A 109 -7.89 -3.85 8.86
C THR A 109 -8.85 -5.04 8.79
N LEU A 110 -8.57 -6.15 9.49
CA LEU A 110 -9.49 -7.30 9.59
C LEU A 110 -10.84 -6.90 10.20
N ILE A 111 -10.82 -6.08 11.26
CA ILE A 111 -12.05 -5.57 11.88
C ILE A 111 -12.85 -4.73 10.87
N LYS A 112 -12.18 -3.81 10.17
CA LYS A 112 -12.81 -2.99 9.13
C LYS A 112 -13.40 -3.80 7.97
N MET A 113 -12.80 -4.96 7.64
CA MET A 113 -13.41 -5.89 6.68
C MET A 113 -14.75 -6.41 7.21
N LEU A 114 -14.78 -6.90 8.45
CA LEU A 114 -15.99 -7.42 9.08
C LEU A 114 -17.09 -6.37 9.18
N ASP A 115 -16.75 -5.13 9.56
CA ASP A 115 -17.70 -4.01 9.64
C ASP A 115 -18.35 -3.70 8.27
N LYS A 116 -17.63 -3.99 7.17
CA LYS A 116 -18.11 -3.84 5.79
C LYS A 116 -18.80 -5.08 5.25
N GLY A 117 -19.02 -6.12 6.06
CA GLY A 117 -19.58 -7.40 5.63
C GLY A 117 -18.62 -8.22 4.75
N LEU A 118 -17.33 -7.89 4.76
CA LEU A 118 -16.29 -8.63 4.05
C LEU A 118 -15.60 -9.58 5.03
N TYR A 119 -15.62 -10.87 4.73
CA TYR A 119 -15.03 -11.87 5.62
C TYR A 119 -13.57 -12.14 5.24
N PRO A 120 -12.63 -11.96 6.18
CA PRO A 120 -11.25 -12.38 5.98
C PRO A 120 -11.13 -13.89 5.86
N GLU A 121 -10.09 -14.34 5.17
CA GLU A 121 -9.74 -15.74 5.08
C GLU A 121 -9.08 -16.20 6.40
N LYS A 122 -9.26 -17.49 6.73
CA LYS A 122 -8.68 -18.10 7.94
C LYS A 122 -7.15 -17.87 8.01
N MET A 123 -6.48 -17.89 6.87
CA MET A 123 -5.04 -17.65 6.78
C MET A 123 -4.67 -16.25 7.29
N GLU A 124 -5.40 -15.21 6.87
CA GLU A 124 -5.15 -13.80 7.24
C GLU A 124 -5.30 -13.60 8.75
N ILE A 125 -6.39 -14.12 9.32
CA ILE A 125 -6.64 -14.10 10.77
C ILE A 125 -5.50 -14.80 11.51
N THR A 126 -5.10 -15.98 11.05
CA THR A 126 -4.03 -16.77 11.68
C THR A 126 -2.69 -16.05 11.64
N MET A 127 -2.34 -15.40 10.52
CA MET A 127 -1.09 -14.65 10.37
C MET A 127 -1.03 -13.46 11.35
N VAL A 128 -2.13 -12.70 11.46
CA VAL A 128 -2.20 -11.55 12.38
C VAL A 128 -2.12 -12.00 13.84
N LEU A 129 -2.88 -13.02 14.25
CA LEU A 129 -2.86 -13.52 15.62
C LEU A 129 -1.47 -14.04 16.04
N LYS A 130 -0.81 -14.80 15.16
CA LYS A 130 0.56 -15.28 15.41
C LYS A 130 1.56 -14.13 15.56
N GLY A 131 1.41 -13.08 14.76
CA GLY A 131 2.24 -11.88 14.84
C GLY A 131 2.06 -11.12 16.16
N LEU A 132 0.81 -10.88 16.55
CA LEU A 132 0.48 -10.23 17.82
C LEU A 132 1.00 -11.02 19.02
N GLN A 133 0.78 -12.33 19.06
CA GLN A 133 1.26 -13.18 20.16
C GLN A 133 2.78 -13.06 20.36
N LYS A 134 3.55 -13.07 19.26
CA LYS A 134 5.00 -12.88 19.31
C LYS A 134 5.41 -11.50 19.84
N ASN A 135 4.67 -10.45 19.47
CA ASN A 135 4.93 -9.10 19.98
C ASN A 135 4.63 -8.99 21.48
N LEU A 136 3.53 -9.57 21.97
CA LEU A 136 3.20 -9.58 23.40
C LEU A 136 4.28 -10.30 24.24
N GLN A 137 4.82 -11.41 23.74
CA GLN A 137 5.91 -12.13 24.40
C GLN A 137 7.17 -11.27 24.52
N LYS A 138 7.52 -10.50 23.49
CA LYS A 138 8.66 -9.55 23.55
C LYS A 138 8.45 -8.45 24.57
N THR A 139 7.24 -7.89 24.65
CA THR A 139 6.92 -6.82 25.61
C THR A 139 6.82 -7.32 27.06
N GLY A 140 6.54 -8.61 27.27
CA GLY A 140 6.45 -9.23 28.60
C GLY A 140 7.79 -9.60 29.24
N HIS A 141 8.92 -9.42 28.54
CA HIS A 141 10.27 -9.64 29.06
C HIS A 141 11.04 -8.31 29.15
N PRO A 142 10.80 -7.49 30.20
CA PRO A 142 11.45 -6.18 30.36
C PRO A 142 12.99 -6.22 30.46
N GLU A 143 13.58 -7.39 30.72
CA GLU A 143 15.04 -7.59 30.78
C GLU A 143 15.76 -7.42 29.42
N LEU A 144 15.04 -7.48 28.29
CA LEU A 144 15.63 -7.34 26.95
C LEU A 144 15.76 -5.89 26.46
N TYR A 145 15.28 -4.92 27.24
CA TYR A 145 15.42 -3.48 26.96
C TYR A 145 16.55 -2.82 27.78
N LEU A 146 17.28 -3.60 28.56
CA LEU A 146 18.48 -3.20 29.27
C LEU A 146 19.70 -3.81 28.56
N ASN A 147 20.18 -3.15 27.50
CA ASN A 147 21.55 -3.23 27.00
C ASN A 147 21.89 -1.94 26.27
#